data_AF-A0A563EZX1-F1
#
_entry.id   AF-A0A563EZX1-F1
#
_cell.length_a   1.000
_cell.length_b   1.000
_cell.length_c   1.000
_cell.angle_alpha   90.00
_cell.angle_beta   90.00
_cell.angle_gamma   90.00
#
_symmetry.space_group_name_H-M   'P 1'
#
loop_
_entity.id
_entity.type
_entity.pdbx_description
1 polymer ?
#
loop_
_entity_poly.entity_id
_entity_poly.type
_entity_poly.pdbx_seq_one_letter_code
_entity_poly.pdbx_strand_id
1 'polypeptide(L)'
;MEFNVFASGCPSRPTLEHVTGRWGSLTVGALREGPLRFNELRRRVDGVSEKMLAQTLHALERDGLVHRDAQPTNPPRVDYSLTPLGHETAERLKALIDLVESRMPEVLEAQERYDSRLA
;
A
#
# COMPACT_ATOMS: atom_id res chain seq x y z
N MET A 1 -6.52 24.96 -8.25
CA MET A 1 -5.17 24.36 -8.37
C MET A 1 -5.37 23.01 -9.02
N GLU A 2 -4.86 22.80 -10.22
CA GLU A 2 -5.04 21.55 -10.96
C GLU A 2 -3.82 20.66 -10.70
N PHE A 3 -4.05 19.45 -10.20
CA PHE A 3 -3.00 18.46 -10.01
C PHE A 3 -2.92 17.57 -11.25
N ASN A 4 -1.71 17.42 -11.79
CA ASN A 4 -1.43 16.54 -12.92
C ASN A 4 -0.27 15.62 -12.57
N VAL A 5 -0.57 14.37 -12.21
CA VAL A 5 0.44 13.39 -11.79
C VAL A 5 1.49 13.08 -12.86
N PHE A 6 1.16 13.31 -14.14
CA PHE A 6 2.08 13.14 -15.26
C PHE A 6 3.11 14.27 -15.38
N ALA A 7 2.90 15.42 -14.72
CA ALA A 7 3.93 16.47 -14.63
C ALA A 7 5.01 16.08 -13.60
N SER A 8 6.29 16.27 -13.94
CA SER A 8 7.43 15.84 -13.12
C SER A 8 7.48 16.50 -11.74
N GLY A 9 7.05 17.74 -11.62
CA GLY A 9 7.02 18.50 -10.37
C GLY A 9 5.67 18.49 -9.64
N CYS A 10 4.72 17.64 -10.05
CA CYS A 10 3.41 17.65 -9.40
C CYS A 10 3.50 17.03 -8.00
N PRO A 11 2.97 17.71 -6.96
CA PRO A 11 3.04 17.21 -5.59
C PRO A 11 2.19 15.95 -5.35
N SER A 12 1.31 15.56 -6.29
CA SER A 12 0.54 14.31 -6.17
C SER A 12 1.37 13.06 -6.49
N ARG A 13 2.54 13.21 -7.15
CA ARG A 13 3.33 12.09 -7.64
C ARG A 13 3.98 11.26 -6.51
N PRO A 14 4.57 11.87 -5.45
CA PRO A 14 5.04 11.12 -4.29
C PRO A 14 3.91 10.36 -3.58
N THR A 15 2.74 10.98 -3.38
CA THR A 15 1.59 10.32 -2.76
C THR A 15 1.11 9.12 -3.58
N LEU A 16 1.08 9.24 -4.92
CA LEU A 16 0.79 8.09 -5.78
C LEU A 16 1.81 6.97 -5.56
N GLU A 17 3.11 7.29 -5.56
CA GLU A 17 4.19 6.33 -5.33
C GLU A 17 4.10 5.65 -3.96
N HIS A 18 3.77 6.40 -2.91
CA HIS A 18 3.58 5.84 -1.57
C HIS A 18 2.44 4.81 -1.52
N VAL A 19 1.36 5.01 -2.28
CA VAL A 19 0.22 4.10 -2.34
C VAL A 19 0.46 2.93 -3.28
N THR A 20 1.00 3.16 -4.48
CA THR A 20 1.17 2.13 -5.52
C THR A 20 2.51 1.41 -5.43
N GLY A 21 3.40 1.85 -4.54
CA GLY A 21 4.66 1.18 -4.27
C GLY A 21 4.44 -0.20 -3.64
N ARG A 22 5.43 -1.08 -3.81
CA ARG A 22 5.39 -2.50 -3.39
C ARG A 22 4.79 -2.71 -1.99
N TRP A 23 5.22 -1.92 -1.01
CA TRP A 23 4.77 -2.08 0.38
C TRP A 23 3.54 -1.24 0.70
N GLY A 24 3.38 -0.08 0.08
CA GLY A 24 2.23 0.80 0.29
C GLY A 24 0.92 0.12 -0.07
N SER A 25 0.89 -0.52 -1.23
CA SER A 25 -0.32 -1.19 -1.70
C SER A 25 -0.75 -2.33 -0.77
N LEU A 26 0.21 -3.14 -0.32
CA LEU A 26 -0.04 -4.24 0.62
C LEU A 26 -0.43 -3.72 2.00
N THR A 27 0.18 -2.63 2.48
CA THR A 27 -0.13 -2.03 3.78
C THR A 27 -1.54 -1.45 3.81
N VAL A 28 -1.91 -0.68 2.77
CA VAL A 28 -3.27 -0.12 2.62
C VAL A 28 -4.31 -1.24 2.48
N GLY A 29 -4.00 -2.26 1.68
CA GLY A 29 -4.85 -3.45 1.53
C GLY A 29 -5.07 -4.19 2.85
N ALA A 30 -4.03 -4.35 3.67
CA ALA A 30 -4.13 -4.99 4.98
C ALA A 30 -4.99 -4.18 5.97
N LEU A 31 -4.81 -2.85 6.02
CA LEU A 31 -5.57 -1.96 6.91
C LEU A 31 -7.04 -1.77 6.51
N ARG A 32 -7.42 -2.18 5.30
CA ARG A 32 -8.81 -2.16 4.83
C ARG A 32 -9.73 -3.03 5.68
N GLU A 33 -9.22 -4.15 6.21
CA GLU A 33 -9.98 -5.08 7.04
C GLU A 33 -10.22 -4.56 8.47
N GLY A 34 -9.47 -3.53 8.89
CA GLY A 34 -9.60 -2.93 10.21
C GLY A 34 -8.26 -2.43 10.78
N PRO A 35 -8.27 -1.88 12.00
CA PRO A 35 -7.07 -1.41 12.67
C PRO A 35 -6.12 -2.58 13.00
N LEU A 36 -4.82 -2.38 12.80
CA LEU A 36 -3.79 -3.39 13.06
C LEU A 36 -2.59 -2.78 13.79
N ARG A 37 -1.95 -3.57 14.66
CA ARG A 37 -0.67 -3.21 15.26
C ARG A 37 0.46 -3.40 14.27
N PHE A 38 1.61 -2.76 14.55
CA PHE A 38 2.80 -2.88 13.71
C PHE A 38 3.20 -4.34 13.40
N ASN A 39 3.23 -5.20 14.42
CA ASN A 39 3.62 -6.60 14.26
C ASN A 39 2.57 -7.44 13.52
N GLU A 40 1.29 -7.05 13.58
CA GLU A 40 0.22 -7.70 12.83
C GLU A 40 0.34 -7.33 11.35
N LEU A 41 0.56 -6.04 11.05
CA LEU A 41 0.87 -5.57 9.70
C LEU A 41 2.10 -6.26 9.11
N ARG A 42 3.19 -6.36 9.88
CA ARG A 42 4.41 -7.01 9.41
C ARG A 42 4.22 -8.49 9.07
N ARG A 43 3.33 -9.19 9.80
CA ARG A 43 2.99 -10.58 9.48
C ARG A 43 2.08 -10.69 8.27
N ARG A 44 1.15 -9.74 8.10
CA ARG A 44 0.21 -9.72 6.97
C ARG A 44 0.89 -9.36 5.66
N VAL A 45 1.83 -8.41 5.71
CA VAL A 45 2.66 -7.98 4.58
C VAL A 45 3.94 -8.82 4.57
N ASP A 46 3.82 -10.06 4.13
CA ASP A 46 4.97 -10.98 4.13
C ASP A 46 6.16 -10.45 3.31
N GLY A 47 7.37 -10.69 3.81
CA GLY A 47 8.62 -10.23 3.20
C GLY A 47 9.00 -8.76 3.45
N VAL A 48 8.19 -7.95 4.13
CA VAL A 48 8.57 -6.57 4.50
C VAL A 48 9.51 -6.56 5.72
N SER A 49 10.59 -5.79 5.64
CA SER A 49 11.44 -5.53 6.81
C SER A 49 10.79 -4.50 7.74
N GLU A 50 11.13 -4.53 9.03
CA GLU A 50 10.61 -3.55 9.99
C GLU A 50 10.91 -2.11 9.57
N LYS A 51 12.13 -1.87 9.09
CA LYS A 51 12.54 -0.56 8.58
C LYS A 51 11.65 -0.09 7.42
N MET A 52 11.38 -0.97 6.44
CA MET A 52 10.56 -0.61 5.29
C MET A 52 9.11 -0.38 5.69
N LEU A 53 8.54 -1.22 6.55
CA LEU A 53 7.16 -1.04 7.03
C LEU A 53 7.01 0.28 7.81
N ALA A 54 7.96 0.61 8.69
CA ALA A 54 7.95 1.86 9.43
C ALA A 54 8.04 3.08 8.50
N GLN A 55 8.89 3.02 7.46
CA GLN A 55 8.99 4.08 6.46
C GLN A 55 7.70 4.24 5.65
N THR A 56 7.08 3.12 5.23
CA THR A 56 5.80 3.13 4.53
C THR A 56 4.69 3.71 5.38
N LEU A 57 4.54 3.28 6.64
CA LEU A 57 3.53 3.81 7.54
C LEU A 57 3.72 5.30 7.82
N HIS A 58 4.96 5.76 7.99
CA HIS A 58 5.25 7.18 8.17
C HIS A 58 4.87 8.02 6.94
N ALA A 59 5.14 7.53 5.74
CA ALA A 59 4.76 8.20 4.49
C ALA A 59 3.23 8.27 4.32
N LEU A 60 2.53 7.15 4.55
CA LEU A 60 1.08 7.08 4.46
C LEU A 60 0.39 7.92 5.56
N GLU A 61 0.97 8.02 6.75
CA GLU A 61 0.51 8.90 7.83
C GLU A 61 0.69 10.37 7.44
N ARG A 62 1.86 10.72 6.90
CA ARG A 62 2.15 12.08 6.40
C ARG A 62 1.19 12.51 5.29
N ASP A 63 0.82 11.57 4.40
CA ASP A 63 -0.13 11.81 3.32
C ASP A 63 -1.59 11.85 3.79
N GLY A 64 -1.86 11.54 5.06
CA GLY A 64 -3.21 11.53 5.64
C GLY A 64 -4.04 10.32 5.25
N LEU A 65 -3.42 9.24 4.75
CA LEU A 65 -4.08 7.98 4.39
C LEU A 65 -4.20 7.03 5.59
N VAL A 66 -3.23 7.08 6.50
CA VAL A 66 -3.17 6.24 7.69
C VAL A 66 -3.23 7.13 8.94
N HIS A 67 -4.04 6.73 9.91
CA HIS A 67 -4.05 7.27 11.25
C HIS A 67 -3.28 6.34 12.19
N ARG A 68 -2.31 6.92 12.92
CA ARG A 68 -1.55 6.25 13.97
C ARG A 68 -2.10 6.66 15.33
N ASP A 69 -2.68 5.72 16.06
CA ASP A 69 -3.18 5.92 17.42
C ASP A 69 -2.22 5.30 18.44
N ALA A 70 -1.56 6.15 19.23
CA ALA A 70 -0.66 5.73 20.29
C ALA A 70 -1.36 5.84 21.65
N GLN A 71 -1.74 4.68 22.20
CA GLN A 71 -2.53 4.59 23.41
C GLN A 71 -1.61 4.42 24.63
N PRO A 72 -1.79 5.20 25.70
CA PRO A 72 -1.02 5.08 26.94
C PRO A 72 -1.55 3.92 27.79
N THR A 73 -1.52 2.70 27.24
CA THR A 73 -1.84 1.46 27.97
C THR A 73 -0.58 0.89 28.61
N ASN A 74 -0.74 -0.05 29.56
CA ASN A 74 0.36 -0.87 30.06
C ASN A 74 0.15 -2.34 29.61
N PRO A 75 0.94 -2.88 28.66
CA PRO A 75 2.04 -2.23 27.93
C PRO A 75 1.55 -1.20 26.88
N PRO A 76 2.41 -0.27 26.43
CA PRO A 76 2.06 0.72 25.40
C PRO A 76 1.59 0.05 24.11
N ARG A 77 0.52 0.59 23.52
CA ARG A 77 -0.08 0.06 22.29
C ARG A 77 -0.10 1.13 21.21
N VAL A 78 0.25 0.72 19.98
CA VAL A 78 0.15 1.57 18.80
C VAL A 78 -0.62 0.80 17.73
N ASP A 79 -1.74 1.37 17.34
CA ASP A 79 -2.62 0.85 16.29
C ASP A 79 -2.57 1.78 15.07
N TYR A 80 -2.66 1.18 13.90
CA TYR A 80 -2.75 1.88 12.62
C TYR A 80 -4.11 1.58 12.01
N SER A 81 -4.76 2.60 11.45
CA SER A 81 -6.06 2.49 10.77
C SER A 81 -6.08 3.36 9.53
N LEU A 82 -6.95 3.08 8.57
CA LEU A 82 -7.16 3.98 7.45
C LEU A 82 -7.98 5.20 7.89
N THR A 83 -7.64 6.36 7.36
CA THR A 83 -8.52 7.54 7.41
C THR A 83 -9.66 7.38 6.40
N PRO A 84 -10.66 8.28 6.36
CA PRO A 84 -11.66 8.26 5.28
C PRO A 84 -11.03 8.30 3.87
N LEU A 85 -9.98 9.11 3.68
CA LEU A 85 -9.21 9.17 2.44
C LEU A 85 -8.47 7.84 2.16
N GLY A 86 -7.89 7.25 3.20
CA GLY A 86 -7.26 5.93 3.12
C GLY A 86 -8.22 4.84 2.68
N HIS A 87 -9.44 4.82 3.22
CA HIS A 87 -10.48 3.87 2.84
C HIS A 87 -10.91 4.01 1.38
N GLU A 88 -11.17 5.24 0.91
CA GLU A 88 -11.52 5.47 -0.49
C GLU A 88 -10.40 5.00 -1.43
N THR A 89 -9.16 5.29 -1.06
CA THR A 89 -7.97 4.85 -1.82
C THR A 89 -7.85 3.32 -1.82
N ALA A 90 -8.07 2.68 -0.66
CA ALA A 90 -8.01 1.23 -0.51
C ALA A 90 -9.04 0.50 -1.38
N GLU A 91 -10.25 1.04 -1.54
CA GLU A 91 -11.27 0.44 -2.42
C GLU A 91 -10.82 0.42 -3.89
N ARG A 92 -10.24 1.52 -4.38
CA ARG A 92 -9.72 1.59 -5.76
C ARG A 92 -8.54 0.65 -5.96
N LEU A 93 -7.66 0.58 -4.97
CA LEU A 93 -6.52 -0.32 -5.00
C LEU A 93 -6.96 -1.79 -4.95
N LYS A 94 -7.98 -2.13 -4.14
CA LYS A 94 -8.54 -3.48 -4.07
C LYS A 94 -9.07 -3.94 -5.42
N ALA A 95 -9.79 -3.08 -6.13
CA ALA A 95 -10.27 -3.39 -7.47
C ALA A 95 -9.13 -3.68 -8.46
N LEU A 96 -8.00 -2.95 -8.36
CA LEU A 96 -6.81 -3.22 -9.17
C LEU A 96 -6.15 -4.55 -8.77
N ILE A 97 -5.99 -4.82 -7.48
CA ILE A 97 -5.43 -6.07 -6.97
C ILE A 97 -6.25 -7.26 -7.48
N ASP A 98 -7.58 -7.21 -7.33
CA ASP A 98 -8.49 -8.28 -7.77
C ASP A 98 -8.41 -8.52 -9.27
N LEU A 99 -8.32 -7.43 -10.04
CA LEU A 99 -8.13 -7.54 -11.48
C LEU A 99 -6.82 -8.27 -11.80
N VAL A 100 -5.70 -7.86 -11.21
CA VAL A 100 -4.39 -8.46 -11.45
C VAL A 100 -4.40 -9.93 -11.06
N GLU A 101 -4.87 -10.26 -9.86
CA GLU A 101 -4.97 -11.64 -9.37
C GLU A 101 -5.81 -12.52 -10.32
N SER A 102 -6.95 -12.02 -10.79
CA SER A 102 -7.83 -12.75 -11.71
C SER A 102 -7.22 -12.97 -13.11
N ARG A 103 -6.24 -12.14 -13.50
CA ARG A 103 -5.59 -12.17 -14.83
C ARG A 103 -4.20 -12.76 -14.81
N MET A 104 -3.73 -13.28 -13.68
CA MET A 104 -2.40 -13.88 -13.58
C MET A 104 -2.13 -14.99 -14.60
N PRO A 105 -3.08 -15.88 -14.97
CA PRO A 105 -2.85 -16.84 -16.04
C PRO A 105 -2.45 -16.18 -17.38
N GLU A 106 -3.16 -15.14 -17.79
CA GLU A 106 -2.88 -14.40 -19.03
C GLU A 106 -1.53 -13.67 -18.97
N VAL A 107 -1.18 -13.14 -17.80
CA VAL A 107 0.13 -12.49 -17.56
C VAL A 107 1.27 -13.50 -17.66
N LEU A 108 1.13 -14.67 -17.05
CA LEU A 108 2.15 -15.73 -17.08
C LEU A 108 2.36 -16.23 -18.51
N GLU A 109 1.30 -16.49 -19.28
CA GLU A 109 1.42 -16.84 -20.69
C GLU A 109 2.12 -15.73 -21.51
N ALA A 110 1.83 -14.47 -21.21
CA ALA A 110 2.49 -13.35 -21.89
C ALA A 110 3.99 -13.28 -21.57
N GLN A 111 4.38 -13.57 -20.33
CA GLN A 111 5.78 -13.66 -19.90
C GLN A 111 6.50 -14.80 -20.62
N GLU A 112 5.92 -16.00 -20.66
CA GLU A 112 6.49 -17.15 -21.38
C GLU A 112 6.67 -16.86 -22.88
N ARG A 113 5.68 -16.22 -23.52
CA ARG A 113 5.79 -15.75 -24.93
C ARG A 113 6.85 -14.67 -25.12
N TYR A 114 7.14 -13.86 -24.10
CA TYR A 114 8.19 -12.87 -24.17
C TYR A 114 9.57 -13.52 -24.06
N ASP A 115 9.77 -14.36 -23.04
CA ASP A 115 11.04 -15.03 -22.75
C ASP A 115 11.44 -15.99 -23.87
N SER A 116 10.48 -16.71 -24.46
CA SER A 116 10.73 -17.59 -25.62
C SER A 116 11.12 -16.86 -26.91
N ARG A 117 10.82 -15.56 -27.05
CA ARG A 117 11.30 -14.75 -28.20
C ARG A 117 12.71 -14.20 -27.99
N LEU A 118 13.17 -14.15 -26.74
CA LEU A 118 14.51 -13.68 -26.39
C LEU A 118 15.55 -14.81 -26.31
N ALA A 119 15.08 -16.06 -26.20
CA ALA A 119 15.89 -17.27 -26.28
C ALA A 119 16.22 -17.63 -27.73
#